data_AF-A0A4Q5NXU1-F1
#
_entry.id   AF-A0A4Q5NXU1-F1
#
_cell.length_a   1.000
_cell.length_b   1.000
_cell.length_c   1.000
_cell.angle_alpha   90.00
_cell.angle_beta   90.00
_cell.angle_gamma   90.00
#
_symmetry.space_group_name_H-M   'P 1'
#
loop_
_entity.id
_entity.type
_entity.pdbx_description
1 polymer ?
#
loop_
_entity_poly.entity_id
_entity_poly.type
_entity_poly.pdbx_seq_one_letter_code
_entity_poly.pdbx_strand_id
1 'polypeptide(L)'
;MNTIQKTQGVNGGGACIGQTRIAVWMLEAARREGFSDEDILVMYPQLTASDLSCCWKYINTHKGEIEQEVQENDMLKTSSA
;
A
#
# COMPACT_ATOMS: atom_id res chain seq x y z
N MET A 1 -15.25 7.66 4.38
CA MET A 1 -13.84 7.65 4.81
C MET A 1 -13.53 6.25 5.29
N ASN A 2 -12.76 5.47 4.53
CA ASN A 2 -12.35 4.15 5.00
C ASN A 2 -11.08 4.29 5.83
N THR A 3 -11.04 3.59 6.96
CA THR A 3 -9.87 3.52 7.82
C THR A 3 -8.87 2.52 7.27
N ILE A 4 -7.58 2.74 7.50
CA ILE A 4 -6.56 1.71 7.26
C ILE A 4 -6.77 0.57 8.27
N GLN A 5 -6.86 -0.66 7.78
CA GLN A 5 -7.07 -1.85 8.60
C GLN A 5 -5.88 -2.77 8.48
N LYS A 6 -5.32 -3.17 9.62
CA LYS A 6 -4.32 -4.24 9.70
C LYS A 6 -5.06 -5.55 9.91
N THR A 7 -4.98 -6.44 8.92
CA THR A 7 -5.54 -7.79 9.04
C THR A 7 -4.39 -8.77 9.21
N GLN A 8 -4.26 -9.32 10.41
CA GLN A 8 -3.26 -10.32 10.73
C GLN A 8 -3.45 -11.55 9.81
N GLY A 9 -2.44 -11.89 9.01
CA GLY A 9 -2.48 -13.00 8.04
C GLY A 9 -2.82 -12.62 6.59
N VAL A 10 -3.14 -11.36 6.28
CA VAL A 10 -3.22 -10.85 4.90
C VAL A 10 -1.92 -10.11 4.58
N ASN A 11 -1.23 -10.46 3.50
CA ASN A 11 0.08 -9.88 3.12
C ASN A 11 1.12 -9.88 4.27
N GLY A 12 1.20 -10.96 5.04
CA GLY A 12 2.12 -11.06 6.19
C GLY A 12 1.68 -10.27 7.44
N GLY A 13 0.49 -9.68 7.45
CA GLY A 13 -0.01 -8.81 8.54
C GLY A 13 0.02 -7.32 8.22
N GLY A 14 0.30 -6.96 6.97
CA GLY A 14 0.44 -5.59 6.52
C GLY A 14 -0.85 -4.76 6.53
N ALA A 15 -0.68 -3.44 6.57
CA ALA A 15 -1.78 -2.49 6.54
C ALA A 15 -2.49 -2.50 5.17
N CYS A 16 -3.81 -2.63 5.16
CA CYS A 16 -4.64 -2.61 3.96
C CYS A 16 -5.62 -1.43 3.98
N ILE A 17 -6.02 -0.95 2.81
CA ILE A 17 -7.03 0.11 2.70
C ILE A 17 -8.43 -0.47 2.95
N GLY A 18 -9.09 -0.04 4.03
CA GLY A 18 -10.45 -0.45 4.36
C GLY A 18 -10.61 -1.97 4.38
N GLN A 19 -11.64 -2.46 3.69
CA GLN A 19 -11.93 -3.89 3.54
C GLN A 19 -11.25 -4.52 2.30
N THR A 20 -10.38 -3.79 1.62
CA THR A 20 -9.69 -4.30 0.43
C THR A 20 -8.50 -5.18 0.81
N ARG A 21 -8.01 -5.97 -0.14
CA ARG A 21 -6.70 -6.64 -0.05
C ARG A 21 -5.58 -5.81 -0.66
N ILE A 22 -5.79 -4.51 -0.87
CA ILE A 22 -4.77 -3.60 -1.40
C ILE A 22 -3.92 -3.12 -0.24
N ALA A 23 -2.69 -3.59 -0.20
CA ALA A 23 -1.75 -3.23 0.84
C ALA A 23 -1.23 -1.81 0.65
N VAL A 24 -1.04 -1.10 1.76
CA VAL A 24 -0.52 0.27 1.80
C VAL A 24 0.89 0.34 1.21
N TRP A 25 1.75 -0.63 1.52
CA TRP A 25 3.11 -0.70 0.96
C TRP A 25 3.11 -0.84 -0.57
N MET A 26 2.10 -1.50 -1.15
CA MET A 26 2.01 -1.69 -2.61
C MET A 26 1.78 -0.36 -3.33
N LEU A 27 0.97 0.52 -2.72
CA LEU A 27 0.69 1.84 -3.25
C LEU A 27 1.89 2.77 -3.12
N GLU A 28 2.62 2.69 -2.00
CA GLU A 28 3.88 3.43 -1.84
C GLU A 28 4.94 2.94 -2.84
N ALA A 29 5.02 1.64 -3.12
CA ALA A 29 5.91 1.11 -4.14
C ALA A 29 5.55 1.65 -5.54
N ALA A 30 4.27 1.62 -5.94
CA ALA A 30 3.83 2.19 -7.21
C ALA A 30 4.16 3.70 -7.31
N ARG A 31 3.95 4.45 -6.23
CA ARG A 31 4.31 5.88 -6.17
C ARG A 31 5.82 6.10 -6.35
N ARG A 32 6.66 5.22 -5.80
CA ARG A 32 8.14 5.25 -5.98
C ARG A 32 8.57 4.87 -7.40
N GLU A 33 7.81 4.02 -8.09
CA GLU A 33 8.00 3.69 -9.51
C GLU A 33 7.55 4.82 -10.45
N GLY A 34 6.91 5.87 -9.92
CA GLY A 34 6.52 7.07 -10.66
C GLY A 34 5.05 7.14 -11.04
N PHE A 35 4.21 6.22 -10.57
CA PHE A 35 2.76 6.29 -10.78
C PHE A 35 2.15 7.45 -10.00
N SER A 36 1.28 8.21 -10.66
CA SER A 36 0.50 9.27 -10.02
C SER A 36 -0.69 8.70 -9.25
N ASP A 37 -1.28 9.51 -8.36
CA ASP A 37 -2.51 9.13 -7.66
C ASP A 37 -3.65 8.79 -8.65
N GLU A 38 -3.70 9.48 -9.79
CA GLU A 38 -4.67 9.22 -10.86
C GLU A 38 -4.43 7.85 -11.52
N ASP A 39 -3.18 7.52 -11.84
CA ASP A 39 -2.83 6.21 -12.39
C ASP A 39 -3.20 5.09 -11.40
N ILE A 40 -2.92 5.30 -10.12
CA ILE A 40 -3.26 4.35 -9.05
C ILE A 40 -4.78 4.15 -8.96
N LEU A 41 -5.58 5.21 -9.07
CA LEU A 41 -7.04 5.08 -9.07
C LEU A 41 -7.58 4.39 -10.34
N VAL A 42 -6.91 4.56 -11.48
CA VAL A 42 -7.24 3.82 -12.71
C VAL A 42 -6.92 2.33 -12.55
N MET A 43 -5.79 1.98 -11.92
CA MET A 43 -5.40 0.60 -11.65
C MET A 43 -6.28 -0.08 -10.60
N TYR A 44 -6.74 0.68 -9.60
CA TYR A 44 -7.56 0.20 -8.50
C TYR A 44 -8.87 1.00 -8.42
N PRO A 45 -9.82 0.78 -9.35
CA PRO A 45 -11.06 1.55 -9.41
C PRO A 45 -11.99 1.39 -8.20
N GLN A 46 -11.71 0.43 -7.31
CA GLN A 46 -12.36 0.28 -6.01
C GLN A 46 -11.87 1.28 -4.95
N LEU A 47 -10.75 1.96 -5.19
CA LEU A 47 -10.22 2.99 -4.30
C LEU A 47 -10.81 4.35 -4.64
N THR A 48 -10.91 5.19 -3.61
CA THR A 48 -11.27 6.60 -3.77
C THR A 48 -10.08 7.50 -3.48
N ALA A 49 -10.11 8.74 -3.96
CA ALA A 49 -9.10 9.74 -3.61
C ALA A 49 -8.99 9.97 -2.08
N SER A 50 -10.10 9.81 -1.35
CA SER A 50 -10.08 9.86 0.12
C SER A 50 -9.30 8.70 0.74
N ASP A 51 -9.40 7.51 0.14
CA ASP A 51 -8.66 6.34 0.59
C ASP A 51 -7.16 6.50 0.37
N LEU A 52 -6.75 7.06 -0.78
CA LEU A 52 -5.36 7.43 -1.03
C LEU A 52 -4.86 8.48 -0.03
N SER A 53 -5.66 9.51 0.28
CA SER A 53 -5.29 10.49 1.30
C SER A 53 -5.07 9.85 2.68
N CYS A 54 -5.92 8.90 3.07
CA CYS A 54 -5.74 8.13 4.30
C CYS A 54 -4.48 7.24 4.26
N CYS A 55 -4.24 6.60 3.12
CA CYS A 55 -3.04 5.80 2.86
C CYS A 55 -1.75 6.62 3.03
N TRP A 56 -1.65 7.78 2.36
CA TRP A 56 -0.47 8.63 2.42
C TRP A 56 -0.22 9.22 3.82
N LYS A 57 -1.30 9.54 4.56
CA LYS A 57 -1.18 9.92 5.97
C LYS A 57 -0.61 8.78 6.80
N TYR A 58 -1.12 7.57 6.63
CA TYR A 58 -0.63 6.38 7.33
C TYR A 58 0.85 6.15 7.06
N ILE A 59 1.27 6.17 5.79
CA ILE A 59 2.67 5.99 5.38
C ILE A 59 3.56 7.04 6.01
N ASN A 60 3.15 8.31 6.00
CA ASN A 60 3.94 9.38 6.61
C ASN A 60 4.12 9.21 8.13
N THR A 61 3.13 8.63 8.81
CA THR A 61 3.21 8.34 10.26
C THR A 61 3.95 7.03 10.59
N HIS A 62 4.00 6.07 9.65
CA HIS A 62 4.56 4.73 9.87
C HIS A 62 5.70 4.40 8.89
N LYS A 63 6.54 5.39 8.53
CA LYS A 63 7.55 5.24 7.48
C LYS A 63 8.45 4.01 7.65
N GLY A 64 8.97 3.79 8.85
CA GLY A 64 9.89 2.67 9.10
C GLY A 64 9.24 1.27 9.00
N GLU A 65 7.94 1.16 9.27
CA GLU A 65 7.18 -0.07 9.04
C GLU A 65 7.00 -0.29 7.53
N ILE A 66 6.51 0.73 6.83
CA ILE A 66 6.27 0.67 5.38
C ILE A 66 7.56 0.42 4.60
N GLU A 67 8.67 1.03 5.01
CA GLU A 67 9.98 0.81 4.37
C GLU A 67 10.44 -0.65 4.51
N GLN A 68 10.24 -1.26 5.67
CA GLN A 68 10.53 -2.68 5.86
C GLN A 68 9.62 -3.54 4.98
N GLU A 69 8.30 -3.28 4.96
CA GLU A 69 7.36 -4.03 4.13
C GLU A 69 7.69 -3.93 2.63
N VAL A 70 8.03 -2.74 2.14
CA VAL A 70 8.46 -2.54 0.75
C VAL A 70 9.74 -3.31 0.46
N GLN A 71 10.75 -3.24 1.33
CA GLN A 71 12.02 -3.95 1.16
C GLN A 71 11.84 -5.48 1.15
N GLU A 72 11.12 -6.02 2.13
CA GLU A 72 10.85 -7.46 2.23
C GLU A 72 10.11 -7.98 0.99
N ASN A 73 9.11 -7.23 0.50
CA ASN A 73 8.35 -7.64 -0.67
C ASN A 73 9.11 -7.45 -1.99
N ASP A 74 9.97 -6.44 -2.12
CA ASP A 74 10.82 -6.30 -3.31
C ASP A 74 11.91 -7.38 -3.39
N MET A 75 12.45 -7.84 -2.26
CA MET A 75 13.36 -9.00 -2.19
C MET A 75 12.67 -10.31 -2.60
N LEU A 76 11.37 -10.45 -2.30
CA LEU A 76 10.56 -11.60 -2.74
C LEU A 76 10.27 -11.57 -4.25
N LYS A 77 10.01 -10.38 -4.83
CA LYS A 77 9.83 -10.23 -6.29
C LYS A 77 11.09 -10.60 -7.08
N THR A 78 12.28 -10.32 -6.53
CA THR A 78 13.58 -10.60 -7.18
C THR A 78 14.07 -12.03 -7.01
N SER A 79 13.56 -12.80 -6.04
CA SER A 79 13.93 -14.21 -5.83
C SER A 79 13.16 -15.21 -6.72
N SER A 80 12.31 -14.73 -7.64
CA SER A 80 11.56 -15.58 -8.57
C SER A 80 12.11 -15.56 -10.01
N ALA A 81 13.37 -15.14 -10.21
CA ALA A 81 14.05 -15.14 -11.51
C ALA A 81 15.00 -16.34 -11.66
#